data_AF-A0AAU6IN50-F1
#
_entry.id   AF-A0AAU6IN50-F1
#
_cell.length_a   1.000
_cell.length_b   1.000
_cell.length_c   1.000
_cell.angle_alpha   90.00
_cell.angle_beta   90.00
_cell.angle_gamma   90.00
#
_symmetry.space_group_name_H-M   'P 1'
#
loop_
_entity.id
_entity.type
_entity.pdbx_description
1 polymer ?
#
loop_
_entity_poly.entity_id
_entity_poly.type
_entity_poly.pdbx_seq_one_letter_code
_entity_poly.pdbx_strand_id
1 'polypeptide(L)' 'MELPLHLAWSGLRAFDLGDEKLLLGLYRIVLLNGRYEDYTRYLDAALLVAHWPILRKMLGRGVRTAWEDRFTQLRPAAAA' A
#
# COMPACT_ATOMS: atom_id res chain seq x y z
N MET A 1 -10.47 -9.18 -5.83
CA MET A 1 -9.44 -9.84 -5.00
C MET A 1 -9.92 -9.90 -3.57
N GLU A 2 -9.67 -10.99 -2.82
CA GLU A 2 -10.06 -11.09 -1.41
C GLU A 2 -8.84 -11.11 -0.49
N LEU A 3 -8.85 -10.28 0.55
CA LEU A 3 -7.81 -10.27 1.58
C LEU A 3 -8.08 -11.33 2.67
N PRO A 4 -7.03 -12.02 3.14
CA PRO A 4 -7.11 -12.94 4.26
C PRO A 4 -7.43 -12.20 5.56
N LEU A 5 -7.97 -12.96 6.52
CA LEU A 5 -8.48 -12.42 7.78
C LEU A 5 -7.41 -11.66 8.57
N HIS A 6 -6.14 -12.07 8.53
CA HIS A 6 -5.08 -11.38 9.27
C HIS A 6 -4.78 -9.98 8.74
N LEU A 7 -5.05 -9.72 7.46
CA LEU A 7 -4.92 -8.40 6.85
C LEU A 7 -6.17 -7.55 7.09
N ALA A 8 -7.34 -8.13 6.86
CA ALA A 8 -8.63 -7.46 7.01
C ALA A 8 -9.54 -8.33 7.88
N TRP A 9 -9.55 -8.04 9.19
CA TRP A 9 -10.26 -8.84 10.20
C TRP A 9 -11.75 -9.00 9.90
N SER A 10 -12.55 -7.97 10.15
CA SER A 10 -14.00 -7.99 9.92
C SER A 10 -14.40 -6.70 9.21
N GLY A 11 -15.01 -6.82 8.02
CA GLY A 11 -15.37 -5.68 7.18
C GLY A 11 -15.25 -6.02 5.70
N LEU A 12 -15.01 -4.99 4.87
CA LEU A 12 -14.75 -5.15 3.44
C LEU A 12 -13.44 -5.93 3.23
N ARG A 13 -13.55 -7.17 2.77
CA ARG A 13 -12.41 -8.04 2.43
C ARG A 13 -12.25 -8.26 0.93
N ALA A 14 -13.31 -8.00 0.16
CA ALA A 14 -13.30 -8.07 -1.30
C ALA A 14 -13.03 -6.69 -1.89
N PHE A 15 -11.98 -6.58 -2.69
CA PHE A 15 -11.54 -5.37 -3.35
C PHE A 15 -11.57 -5.57 -4.86
N ASP A 16 -12.27 -4.70 -5.57
CA ASP A 16 -12.11 -4.58 -7.02
C ASP A 16 -10.87 -3.75 -7.30
N LEU A 17 -9.91 -4.31 -8.03
CA LEU A 17 -8.67 -3.61 -8.38
C LEU A 17 -8.84 -2.66 -9.55
N GLY A 18 -9.97 -2.73 -10.27
CA GLY A 18 -10.35 -1.76 -11.30
C GLY A 18 -10.90 -0.45 -10.72
N ASP A 19 -11.32 -0.44 -9.45
CA ASP A 19 -11.71 0.77 -8.72
C ASP A 19 -10.51 1.33 -7.95
N GLU A 20 -10.10 2.56 -8.26
CA GLU A 20 -8.93 3.19 -7.66
C GLU A 20 -9.05 3.33 -6.13
N LYS A 21 -10.24 3.63 -5.60
CA LYS A 21 -10.43 3.81 -4.15
C LYS A 21 -10.27 2.48 -3.43
N LEU A 22 -10.79 1.40 -4.01
CA LEU A 22 -10.63 0.06 -3.47
C LEU A 22 -9.19 -0.44 -3.58
N LEU A 23 -8.50 -0.17 -4.69
CA LEU A 23 -7.06 -0.47 -4.84
C LEU A 23 -6.23 0.24 -3.76
N LEU A 24 -6.44 1.55 -3.57
CA LEU A 24 -5.76 2.34 -2.53
C LEU A 24 -6.07 1.81 -1.13
N GLY A 25 -7.32 1.41 -0.88
CA GLY A 25 -7.75 0.79 0.36
C GLY A 25 -7.01 -0.52 0.65
N LEU A 26 -6.92 -1.40 -0.35
CA LEU A 26 -6.19 -2.67 -0.25
C LEU A 26 -4.72 -2.43 0.05
N TYR A 27 -4.06 -1.53 -0.71
CA TYR A 27 -2.64 -1.23 -0.53
C TYR A 27 -2.38 -0.66 0.86
N ARG A 28 -3.25 0.23 1.35
CA ARG A 28 -3.14 0.77 2.70
C ARG A 28 -3.22 -0.33 3.76
N ILE A 29 -4.17 -1.26 3.64
CA ILE A 29 -4.31 -2.39 4.57
C ILE A 29 -3.05 -3.26 4.56
N VAL A 30 -2.58 -3.63 3.37
CA VAL A 30 -1.37 -4.45 3.21
C VAL A 30 -0.16 -3.75 3.83
N LEU A 31 0.05 -2.46 3.54
CA LEU A 31 1.19 -1.70 4.07
C LEU A 31 1.18 -1.53 5.59
N LEU A 32 0.00 -1.49 6.22
CA LEU A 32 -0.15 -1.30 7.66
C LEU A 32 -0.12 -2.62 8.46
N ASN A 33 -0.71 -3.69 7.91
CA ASN A 33 -0.95 -4.93 8.65
C ASN A 33 -0.17 -6.13 8.11
N GLY A 34 0.33 -6.02 6.88
CA GLY A 34 0.94 -7.14 6.17
C GLY A 34 2.35 -7.46 6.65
N ARG A 35 2.77 -8.68 6.27
CA ARG A 35 4.14 -9.17 6.42
C ARG A 35 4.80 -9.29 5.05
N TYR A 36 6.06 -9.70 5.02
CA TYR A 36 6.82 -9.85 3.78
C TYR A 36 6.06 -10.62 2.69
N GLU A 37 5.46 -11.76 3.04
CA GLU A 37 4.68 -12.59 2.11
C GLU A 37 3.48 -11.83 1.53
N ASP A 38 2.77 -11.06 2.37
CA ASP A 38 1.64 -10.23 1.92
C ASP A 38 2.13 -9.14 0.96
N TYR A 39 3.26 -8.50 1.25
CA TYR A 39 3.83 -7.49 0.35
C TYR A 39 4.13 -8.08 -1.02
N THR A 40 4.79 -9.24 -1.06
CA THR A 40 5.12 -9.92 -2.32
C THR A 40 3.90 -10.41 -3.10
N ARG A 41 2.79 -10.66 -2.40
CA ARG A 41 1.57 -11.22 -2.99
C ARG A 41 0.60 -10.15 -3.48
N TYR A 42 0.49 -9.04 -2.76
CA TYR A 42 -0.58 -8.05 -2.97
C TYR A 42 -0.10 -6.72 -3.55
N LEU A 43 1.20 -6.40 -3.45
CA LEU A 43 1.71 -5.14 -3.96
C LEU A 43 2.37 -5.35 -5.33
N ASP A 44 1.79 -4.72 -6.33
CA ASP A 44 2.47 -4.46 -7.60
C ASP A 44 3.36 -3.22 -7.49
N ALA A 45 4.60 -3.31 -7.95
CA ALA A 45 5.60 -2.25 -7.81
C ALA A 45 5.25 -1.00 -8.63
N ALA A 46 4.76 -1.17 -9.87
CA ALA A 46 4.44 -0.04 -10.74
C ALA A 46 3.23 0.73 -10.21
N LEU A 47 2.18 0.01 -9.80
CA LEU A 47 1.01 0.62 -9.16
C LEU A 47 1.37 1.27 -7.82
N LEU A 48 2.23 0.64 -7.02
CA LEU A 48 2.66 1.22 -5.75
C LEU A 48 3.35 2.56 -5.97
N VAL A 49 4.28 2.65 -6.92
CA VAL A 49 4.96 3.90 -7.26
C VAL A 49 3.96 4.95 -7.78
N ALA A 50 3.09 4.58 -8.71
CA ALA A 50 2.11 5.49 -9.29
C ALA A 50 1.17 6.10 -8.24
N HIS A 51 0.72 5.29 -7.27
CA HIS A 51 -0.24 5.71 -6.25
C HIS A 51 0.41 6.17 -4.93
N TRP A 52 1.74 6.04 -4.78
CA TRP A 52 2.45 6.44 -3.57
C TRP A 52 2.18 7.89 -3.10
N PRO A 53 2.10 8.91 -4.00
CA PRO A 53 1.81 10.29 -3.59
C PRO A 53 0.47 10.46 -2.83
N ILE A 54 -0.50 9.58 -3.10
CA ILE A 54 -1.78 9.54 -2.40
C ILE A 54 -1.66 8.66 -1.14
N LEU A 55 -1.16 7.43 -1.29
CA LEU A 55 -1.02 6.46 -0.19
C LEU A 55 -0.23 7.03 0.98
N ARG A 56 0.90 7.67 0.73
CA ARG A 56 1.79 8.21 1.78
C ARG A 56 1.13 9.23 2.71
N LYS A 57 0.05 9.89 2.27
CA LYS A 57 -0.72 10.84 3.07
C LYS A 57 -1.61 10.14 4.09
N MET A 58 -1.89 8.85 3.86
CA MET A 58 -2.74 7.99 4.68
C MET A 58 -1.95 7.06 5.61
N LEU A 59 -0.62 7.09 5.51
CA LEU A 59 0.30 6.24 6.28
C LEU A 59 0.98 7.02 7.40
N GLY A 60 1.26 6.34 8.51
CA GLY A 60 2.06 6.90 9.60
C GLY A 60 3.51 7.13 9.17
N ARG A 61 4.19 8.09 9.82
CA ARG A 61 5.57 8.47 9.49
C ARG A 61 6.53 7.28 9.45
N GLY A 62 6.44 6.37 10.41
CA GLY A 62 7.33 5.21 10.49
C GLY A 62 7.24 4.29 9.27
N VAL A 63 6.02 3.95 8.86
CA VAL A 63 5.78 3.14 7.64
C VAL A 63 6.29 3.88 6.42
N ARG A 64 5.94 5.16 6.27
CA ARG A 64 6.39 5.98 5.14
C ARG A 64 7.90 6.01 5.02
N THR A 65 8.61 6.33 6.11
CA THR A 65 10.08 6.41 6.12
C THR A 65 10.71 5.06 5.81
N ALA A 66 10.27 3.96 6.43
CA ALA A 66 10.81 2.64 6.17
C ALA A 66 10.71 2.23 4.68
N TRP A 67 9.57 2.53 4.04
CA TRP A 67 9.36 2.25 2.63
C TRP A 67 10.15 3.17 1.71
N GLU A 68 10.21 4.47 1.99
CA GLU A 68 10.99 5.44 1.20
C GLU A 68 12.51 5.25 1.34
N ASP A 69 12.98 4.71 2.46
CA ASP A 69 14.39 4.35 2.66
C ASP A 69 14.74 3.06 1.94
N ARG A 70 13.84 2.07 1.95
CA ARG A 70 14.06 0.82 1.24
C ARG A 70 13.93 0.96 -0.28
N PHE A 71 12.99 1.78 -0.73
CA PHE A 71 12.66 1.96 -2.15
C PHE A 71 12.73 3.45 -2.52
N THR A 72 13.89 3.86 -3.05
CA THR A 72 14.16 5.26 -3.40
C THR A 72 13.18 5.84 -4.42
N GLN A 73 12.60 5.01 -5.29
CA GLN A 73 11.53 5.38 -6.23
C GLN A 73 10.23 5.86 -5.57
N LEU A 74 10.01 5.56 -4.29
CA LEU A 74 8.86 6.05 -3.52
C LEU A 74 9.14 7.43 -2.90
N ARG A 75 10.39 7.89 -2.90
CA ARG A 75 10.69 9.23 -2.38
C ARG A 75 9.97 10.26 -3.25
N PRO A 76 9.43 11.33 -2.64
CA PRO A 76 8.95 12.43 -3.44
C PRO A 76 10.09 12.92 -4.31
N ALA A 77 9.79 13.28 -5.56
CA ALA A 77 10.72 14.10 -6.34
C ALA A 77 11.07 15.32 -5.48
N ALA A 78 12.37 15.58 -5.31
CA ALA A 78 12.81 16.77 -4.61
C ALA A 78 12.14 17.97 -5.28
N ALA A 79 11.39 18.76 -4.52
CA ALA A 79 10.85 20.00 -5.03
C ALA A 79 12.05 20.88 -5.42
N ALA A 80 12.15 21.19 -6.72
CA ALA A 80 13.12 22.14 -7.25
C ALA A 80 12.74 23.56 -6.84
#